data_AF-A0A937Q879-F1
#
_entry.id   AF-A0A937Q879-F1
#
_cell.length_a   1.000
_cell.length_b   1.000
_cell.length_c   1.000
_cell.angle_alpha   90.00
_cell.angle_beta   90.00
_cell.angle_gamma   90.00
#
_symmetry.space_group_name_H-M   'P 1'
#
loop_
_entity.id
_entity.type
_entity.pdbx_description
1 polymer ?
#
loop_
_entity_poly.entity_id
_entity_poly.type
_entity_poly.pdbx_seq_one_letter_code
_entity_poly.pdbx_strand_id
1 'polypeptide(L)'
;MYSEEEDTLLELINEARKDPLGMAESLGIDRDTVLQDLPGLNAVLKKGLAPLRFSENLHKAATGHTQDMIARVYYSHNSPDGRTYTERIRESGYLAAVCGESLGLVAFQNFMDTAEAVRIIFESIFLAELDPETTKARNILNPHITEAGIAFGSGQYTAGGVTLNAYPVTFDFGKPVAGADAVEQTLISMINSARKNPGLALLNAGIDPVAAAEAYGDLAWALTWPLSPLARNEKLHGTATAHNRDMRDKRYFDTVSPDGSTPFERVESAGYAPDNVGESLGMTLGVLEVSKVDGPIDVARCLYEILLKNDVDPRSDVRRNIFHPFMTEVGIGVETIYRAPDPEGGEDGSLYYTVVVDFARPLDLKPFLMGTVYEDRNKNGVIDEDEGIPGLKITLKPEDSATGPEIVTESGPTGRYQMSLSSVLTGFMGLYVEREGDVFGPFYIFVGRPKENVLRNIGIKPQ
;
A
#
# COMPACT_ATOMS: atom_id res chain seq x y z
N MET A 1 2.40 -23.43 13.54
CA MET A 1 3.61 -24.14 13.06
C MET A 1 3.15 -24.95 11.87
N TYR A 2 3.63 -24.58 10.69
CA TYR A 2 3.26 -25.17 9.41
C TYR A 2 3.98 -26.52 9.25
N SER A 3 3.41 -27.45 8.49
CA SER A 3 3.98 -28.79 8.30
C SER A 3 5.05 -28.83 7.21
N GLU A 4 5.89 -29.87 7.20
CA GLU A 4 6.91 -30.09 6.15
C GLU A 4 6.25 -30.24 4.76
N GLU A 5 5.06 -30.84 4.71
CA GLU A 5 4.24 -30.94 3.51
C GLU A 5 3.79 -29.57 2.97
N GLU A 6 3.36 -28.67 3.85
CA GLU A 6 2.93 -27.31 3.49
C GLU A 6 4.10 -26.47 2.96
N ASP A 7 5.27 -26.56 3.60
CA ASP A 7 6.48 -25.87 3.15
C ASP A 7 6.92 -26.39 1.76
N THR A 8 6.94 -27.71 1.57
CA THR A 8 7.29 -28.33 0.28
C THR A 8 6.33 -27.91 -0.84
N LEU A 9 5.03 -27.83 -0.56
CA LEU A 9 4.04 -27.36 -1.52
C LEU A 9 4.27 -25.89 -1.91
N LEU A 10 4.59 -25.02 -0.96
CA LEU A 10 4.90 -23.63 -1.24
C LEU A 10 6.18 -23.48 -2.08
N GLU A 11 7.21 -24.29 -1.80
CA GLU A 11 8.44 -24.35 -2.61
C GLU A 11 8.15 -24.76 -4.06
N LEU A 12 7.37 -25.83 -4.27
CA LEU A 12 6.99 -26.29 -5.61
C LEU A 12 6.21 -25.21 -6.38
N ILE A 13 5.26 -24.52 -5.71
CA ILE A 13 4.54 -23.38 -6.30
C ILE A 13 5.51 -22.27 -6.71
N ASN A 14 6.51 -21.97 -5.86
CA ASN A 14 7.48 -20.92 -6.14
C ASN A 14 8.45 -21.27 -7.26
N GLU A 15 8.88 -22.53 -7.37
CA GLU A 15 9.67 -22.98 -8.52
C GLU A 15 8.84 -22.95 -9.81
N ALA A 16 7.57 -23.36 -9.76
CA ALA A 16 6.65 -23.25 -10.89
C ALA A 16 6.42 -21.81 -11.33
N ARG A 17 6.33 -20.87 -10.39
CA ARG A 17 6.21 -19.44 -10.69
C ARG A 17 7.47 -18.87 -11.32
N LYS A 18 8.64 -19.29 -10.85
CA LYS A 18 9.94 -18.81 -11.31
C LYS A 18 10.27 -19.27 -12.72
N ASP A 19 9.99 -20.53 -13.07
CA ASP A 19 10.13 -21.07 -14.43
C ASP A 19 8.91 -21.92 -14.82
N PRO A 20 7.78 -21.29 -15.23
CA PRO A 20 6.56 -22.02 -15.56
C PRO A 20 6.73 -23.04 -16.69
N LEU A 21 7.52 -22.68 -17.70
CA LEU A 21 7.76 -23.55 -18.85
C LEU A 21 8.69 -24.71 -18.49
N GLY A 22 9.71 -24.48 -17.66
CA GLY A 22 10.55 -25.56 -17.15
C GLY A 22 9.78 -26.51 -16.24
N MET A 23 8.89 -25.99 -15.40
CA MET A 23 7.99 -26.83 -14.60
C MET A 23 7.06 -27.66 -15.50
N ALA A 24 6.42 -27.05 -16.50
CA ALA A 24 5.57 -27.78 -17.45
C ALA A 24 6.33 -28.90 -18.18
N GLU A 25 7.55 -28.64 -18.63
CA GLU A 25 8.43 -29.62 -19.27
C GLU A 25 8.78 -30.78 -18.32
N SER A 26 9.02 -30.49 -17.04
CA SER A 26 9.26 -31.52 -16.03
C SER A 26 8.07 -32.44 -15.79
N LEU A 27 6.85 -31.96 -16.09
CA LEU A 27 5.60 -32.72 -16.03
C LEU A 27 5.20 -33.34 -17.38
N GLY A 28 6.09 -33.28 -18.38
CA GLY A 28 5.89 -33.90 -19.69
C GLY A 28 5.07 -33.08 -20.69
N ILE A 29 4.88 -31.78 -20.44
CA ILE A 29 4.22 -30.87 -21.40
C ILE A 29 5.28 -30.05 -22.14
N ASP A 30 5.23 -30.10 -23.47
CA ASP A 30 6.16 -29.36 -24.32
C ASP A 30 5.99 -27.83 -24.20
N ARG A 31 7.12 -27.11 -24.17
CA ARG A 31 7.16 -25.66 -23.94
C ARG A 31 6.43 -24.87 -25.03
N ASP A 32 6.58 -25.30 -26.29
CA ASP A 32 5.95 -24.62 -27.43
C ASP A 32 4.43 -24.84 -27.42
N THR A 33 4.00 -26.03 -26.98
CA THR A 33 2.58 -26.34 -26.77
C THR A 33 1.96 -25.39 -25.73
N VAL A 34 2.59 -25.19 -24.57
CA VAL A 34 2.09 -24.26 -23.53
C VAL A 34 1.99 -22.82 -24.06
N LEU A 35 2.98 -22.36 -24.81
CA LEU A 35 2.99 -21.00 -25.38
C LEU A 35 1.93 -20.81 -26.47
N GLN A 36 1.64 -21.87 -27.23
CA GLN A 36 0.59 -21.87 -28.25
C GLN A 36 -0.81 -21.88 -27.63
N ASP A 37 -1.01 -22.67 -26.58
CA ASP A 37 -2.30 -22.87 -25.91
C ASP A 37 -2.66 -21.66 -25.02
N LEU A 38 -1.66 -20.96 -24.47
CA LEU A 38 -1.86 -19.85 -23.52
C LEU A 38 -1.23 -18.52 -24.01
N PRO A 39 -1.60 -18.01 -25.19
CA PRO A 39 -0.93 -16.83 -25.78
C PRO A 39 -1.06 -15.57 -24.91
N GLY A 40 -2.14 -15.45 -24.12
CA GLY A 40 -2.37 -14.36 -23.18
C GLY A 40 -1.41 -14.36 -21.96
N LEU A 41 -0.74 -15.48 -21.67
CA LEU A 41 0.20 -15.62 -20.56
C LEU A 41 1.67 -15.60 -21.00
N ASN A 42 1.96 -15.39 -22.29
CA ASN A 42 3.31 -15.46 -22.83
C ASN A 42 4.35 -14.62 -22.07
N ALA A 43 3.99 -13.43 -21.60
CA ALA A 43 4.89 -12.58 -20.82
C ALA A 43 5.25 -13.23 -19.47
N VAL A 44 4.25 -13.78 -18.78
CA VAL A 44 4.40 -14.48 -17.51
C VAL A 44 5.19 -15.77 -17.69
N LEU A 45 4.82 -16.60 -18.68
CA LEU A 45 5.45 -17.89 -18.96
C LEU A 45 6.93 -17.75 -19.31
N LYS A 46 7.33 -16.70 -20.03
CA LYS A 46 8.72 -16.49 -20.47
C LYS A 46 9.59 -15.80 -19.41
N LYS A 47 9.03 -14.88 -18.63
CA LYS A 47 9.79 -14.10 -17.64
C LYS A 47 9.83 -14.78 -16.27
N GLY A 48 8.84 -15.60 -15.96
CA GLY A 48 8.57 -16.03 -14.60
C GLY A 48 7.94 -14.93 -13.74
N LEU A 49 7.53 -15.32 -12.54
CA LEU A 49 6.90 -14.47 -11.53
C LEU A 49 7.75 -14.46 -10.26
N ALA A 50 7.55 -13.42 -9.45
CA ALA A 50 8.10 -13.39 -8.10
C ALA A 50 7.51 -14.53 -7.26
N PRO A 51 8.31 -15.13 -6.35
CA PRO A 51 7.82 -16.14 -5.43
C PRO A 51 6.76 -15.54 -4.50
N LEU A 52 5.80 -16.37 -4.10
CA LEU A 52 4.81 -16.08 -3.09
C LEU A 52 5.44 -16.14 -1.70
N ARG A 53 5.06 -15.18 -0.86
CA ARG A 53 5.38 -15.22 0.57
C ARG A 53 4.33 -16.01 1.33
N PHE A 54 4.76 -16.69 2.39
CA PHE A 54 3.84 -17.27 3.35
C PHE A 54 3.03 -16.18 4.07
N SER A 55 1.73 -16.40 4.25
CA SER A 55 0.84 -15.53 5.02
C SER A 55 0.10 -16.31 6.10
N GLU A 56 0.28 -15.88 7.35
CA GLU A 56 -0.33 -16.53 8.51
C GLU A 56 -1.87 -16.46 8.48
N ASN A 57 -2.43 -15.36 7.98
CA ASN A 57 -3.88 -15.20 7.88
C ASN A 57 -4.47 -16.10 6.78
N LEU A 58 -3.85 -16.16 5.60
CA LEU A 58 -4.26 -17.10 4.55
C LEU A 58 -4.11 -18.56 5.02
N HIS A 59 -3.03 -18.88 5.75
CA HIS A 59 -2.83 -20.21 6.32
C HIS A 59 -3.93 -20.57 7.33
N LYS A 60 -4.32 -19.63 8.18
CA LYS A 60 -5.43 -19.79 9.11
C LYS A 60 -6.76 -20.03 8.39
N ALA A 61 -7.03 -19.30 7.30
CA ALA A 61 -8.22 -19.51 6.46
C ALA A 61 -8.23 -20.92 5.83
N ALA A 62 -7.13 -21.29 5.18
CA ALA A 62 -6.94 -22.59 4.54
C ALA A 62 -7.06 -23.73 5.55
N THR A 63 -6.47 -23.58 6.75
CA THR A 63 -6.54 -24.55 7.84
C THR A 63 -7.98 -24.76 8.29
N GLY A 64 -8.72 -23.67 8.50
CA GLY A 64 -10.14 -23.74 8.87
C GLY A 64 -10.98 -24.49 7.83
N HIS A 65 -10.75 -24.23 6.55
CA HIS A 65 -11.50 -24.89 5.46
C HIS A 65 -11.12 -26.36 5.29
N THR A 66 -9.83 -26.68 5.31
CA THR A 66 -9.35 -28.08 5.27
C THR A 66 -9.93 -28.89 6.43
N GLN A 67 -9.95 -28.33 7.64
CA GLN A 67 -10.55 -28.98 8.82
C GLN A 67 -12.07 -29.15 8.67
N ASP A 68 -12.78 -28.17 8.11
CA ASP A 68 -14.23 -28.27 7.86
C ASP A 68 -14.54 -29.38 6.82
N MET A 69 -13.77 -29.43 5.72
CA MET A 69 -13.86 -30.48 4.69
C MET A 69 -13.68 -31.88 5.28
N ILE A 70 -12.71 -32.06 6.17
CA ILE A 70 -12.47 -33.34 6.85
C ILE A 70 -13.61 -33.66 7.81
N ALA A 71 -13.98 -32.73 8.68
CA ALA A 71 -14.97 -32.96 9.73
C ALA A 71 -16.37 -33.26 9.18
N ARG A 72 -16.73 -32.64 8.05
CA ARG A 72 -18.05 -32.77 7.42
C ARG A 72 -18.04 -33.63 6.16
N VAL A 73 -16.89 -34.24 5.82
CA VAL A 73 -16.70 -35.18 4.70
C VAL A 73 -17.22 -34.61 3.38
N TYR A 74 -16.71 -33.44 2.99
CA TYR A 74 -17.02 -32.80 1.70
C TYR A 74 -15.76 -32.28 1.01
N TYR A 75 -15.86 -31.98 -0.29
CA TYR A 75 -14.80 -31.37 -1.09
C TYR A 75 -15.40 -30.30 -2.00
N SER A 76 -15.23 -29.03 -1.64
CA SER A 76 -15.86 -27.88 -2.32
C SER A 76 -15.16 -26.58 -1.93
N HIS A 77 -15.11 -25.62 -2.86
CA HIS A 77 -14.66 -24.25 -2.57
C HIS A 77 -15.57 -23.54 -1.58
N ASN A 78 -16.87 -23.83 -1.62
CA ASN A 78 -17.85 -23.24 -0.71
C ASN A 78 -18.12 -24.19 0.44
N SER A 79 -18.11 -23.65 1.66
CA SER A 79 -18.46 -24.38 2.87
C SER A 79 -19.96 -24.75 2.84
N PRO A 80 -20.40 -25.84 3.50
CA PRO A 80 -21.80 -26.25 3.52
C PRO A 80 -22.77 -25.22 4.12
N ASP A 81 -22.25 -24.28 4.92
CA ASP A 81 -23.00 -23.14 5.46
C ASP A 81 -23.14 -21.95 4.49
N GLY A 82 -22.61 -22.09 3.27
CA GLY A 82 -22.70 -21.11 2.19
C GLY A 82 -21.49 -20.19 2.07
N ARG A 83 -20.56 -20.20 3.03
CA ARG A 83 -19.39 -19.31 2.98
C ARG A 83 -18.47 -19.63 1.79
N THR A 84 -18.10 -18.58 1.08
CA THR A 84 -17.10 -18.58 -0.01
C THR A 84 -15.68 -18.48 0.53
N TYR A 85 -14.68 -18.78 -0.29
CA TYR A 85 -13.26 -18.60 0.09
C TYR A 85 -12.94 -17.14 0.40
N THR A 86 -13.51 -16.17 -0.33
CA THR A 86 -13.33 -14.74 -0.08
C THR A 86 -13.81 -14.35 1.32
N GLU A 87 -14.95 -14.88 1.76
CA GLU A 87 -15.47 -14.62 3.11
C GLU A 87 -14.59 -15.25 4.18
N ARG A 88 -14.15 -16.49 4.00
CA ARG A 88 -13.23 -17.17 4.95
C ARG A 88 -11.89 -16.46 5.07
N ILE A 89 -11.29 -16.05 3.94
CA ILE A 89 -10.05 -15.28 3.89
C ILE A 89 -10.22 -13.95 4.64
N ARG A 90 -11.33 -13.22 4.42
CA ARG A 90 -11.62 -11.98 5.15
C ARG A 90 -11.82 -12.22 6.65
N GLU A 91 -12.57 -13.26 7.04
CA GLU A 91 -12.82 -13.64 8.44
C GLU A 91 -11.54 -14.02 9.19
N SER A 92 -10.51 -14.47 8.46
CA SER A 92 -9.19 -14.74 9.05
C SER A 92 -8.45 -13.47 9.49
N GLY A 93 -8.83 -12.30 8.95
CA GLY A 93 -8.16 -11.01 9.11
C GLY A 93 -7.39 -10.54 7.87
N TYR A 94 -7.47 -11.27 6.75
CA TYR A 94 -6.78 -10.91 5.51
C TYR A 94 -7.67 -10.05 4.59
N LEU A 95 -7.38 -8.75 4.51
CA LEU A 95 -8.04 -7.84 3.57
C LEU A 95 -7.35 -7.94 2.20
N ALA A 96 -7.94 -8.73 1.31
CA ALA A 96 -7.41 -8.99 -0.02
C ALA A 96 -7.82 -7.91 -1.02
N ALA A 97 -6.86 -7.33 -1.74
CA ALA A 97 -7.14 -6.63 -3.00
C ALA A 97 -7.49 -7.63 -4.11
N VAL A 98 -6.79 -8.77 -4.12
CA VAL A 98 -7.07 -9.93 -4.97
C VAL A 98 -6.90 -11.18 -4.13
N CYS A 99 -7.81 -12.16 -4.26
CA CYS A 99 -7.64 -13.48 -3.67
C CYS A 99 -8.24 -14.58 -4.54
N GLY A 100 -7.82 -15.80 -4.29
CA GLY A 100 -8.31 -17.00 -4.98
C GLY A 100 -8.00 -18.24 -4.15
N GLU A 101 -8.66 -19.35 -4.49
CA GLU A 101 -8.47 -20.63 -3.83
C GLU A 101 -8.25 -21.73 -4.87
N SER A 102 -7.26 -22.59 -4.63
CA SER A 102 -7.14 -23.89 -5.29
C SER A 102 -7.36 -25.00 -4.26
N LEU A 103 -7.95 -26.11 -4.68
CA LEU A 103 -8.12 -27.29 -3.84
C LEU A 103 -7.40 -28.48 -4.48
N GLY A 104 -6.73 -29.27 -3.64
CA GLY A 104 -6.15 -30.55 -3.99
C GLY A 104 -6.77 -31.67 -3.17
N LEU A 105 -6.91 -32.85 -3.77
CA LEU A 105 -7.36 -34.05 -3.08
C LEU A 105 -6.70 -35.27 -3.71
N VAL A 106 -6.06 -36.10 -2.89
CA VAL A 106 -5.72 -37.47 -3.27
C VAL A 106 -6.41 -38.44 -2.33
N ALA A 107 -7.08 -39.45 -2.89
CA ALA A 107 -7.79 -40.48 -2.14
C ALA A 107 -7.20 -41.85 -2.42
N PHE A 108 -7.08 -42.69 -1.38
CA PHE A 108 -6.35 -43.95 -1.42
C PHE A 108 -6.97 -45.02 -0.51
N GLN A 109 -6.84 -46.29 -0.91
CA GLN A 109 -7.28 -47.44 -0.11
C GLN A 109 -6.17 -47.97 0.82
N ASN A 110 -4.96 -48.10 0.29
CA ASN A 110 -3.76 -48.57 1.00
C ASN A 110 -2.89 -47.39 1.39
N PHE A 111 -1.94 -47.60 2.30
CA PHE A 111 -0.98 -46.58 2.74
C PHE A 111 -0.39 -45.78 1.57
N MET A 112 -0.42 -44.45 1.69
CA MET A 112 0.21 -43.50 0.78
C MET A 112 1.14 -42.59 1.58
N ASP A 113 2.38 -42.51 1.12
CA ASP A 113 3.39 -41.60 1.64
C ASP A 113 3.01 -40.14 1.38
N THR A 114 3.23 -39.26 2.35
CA THR A 114 2.81 -37.85 2.24
C THR A 114 3.63 -37.09 1.20
N ALA A 115 4.91 -37.44 0.97
CA ALA A 115 5.71 -36.80 -0.05
C ALA A 115 5.23 -37.14 -1.47
N GLU A 116 4.71 -38.36 -1.68
CA GLU A 116 4.05 -38.72 -2.94
C GLU A 116 2.71 -37.99 -3.11
N ALA A 117 1.91 -37.89 -2.03
CA ALA A 117 0.67 -37.13 -2.06
C ALA A 117 0.90 -35.66 -2.42
N VAL A 118 1.91 -35.02 -1.83
CA VAL A 118 2.33 -33.64 -2.12
C VAL A 118 2.64 -33.45 -3.61
N ARG A 119 3.42 -34.37 -4.22
CA ARG A 119 3.70 -34.33 -5.66
C ARG A 119 2.43 -34.40 -6.49
N ILE A 120 1.60 -35.42 -6.27
CA ILE A 120 0.35 -35.63 -7.02
C ILE A 120 -0.57 -34.41 -6.91
N ILE A 121 -0.71 -33.86 -5.71
CA ILE A 121 -1.56 -32.69 -5.45
C ILE A 121 -1.02 -31.46 -6.19
N PHE A 122 0.28 -31.18 -6.08
CA PHE A 122 0.91 -30.07 -6.77
C PHE A 122 0.77 -30.18 -8.29
N GLU A 123 1.09 -31.35 -8.86
CA GLU A 123 0.94 -31.63 -10.29
C GLU A 123 -0.50 -31.36 -10.74
N SER A 124 -1.49 -31.86 -10.00
CA SER A 124 -2.89 -31.66 -10.33
C SER A 124 -3.29 -30.19 -10.38
N ILE A 125 -2.87 -29.37 -9.40
CA ILE A 125 -3.27 -27.95 -9.37
C ILE A 125 -2.49 -27.12 -10.39
N PHE A 126 -1.23 -27.44 -10.67
CA PHE A 126 -0.43 -26.71 -11.65
C PHE A 126 -0.88 -27.02 -13.08
N LEU A 127 -1.17 -28.30 -13.38
CA LEU A 127 -1.71 -28.69 -14.69
C LEU A 127 -3.07 -28.04 -14.97
N ALA A 128 -3.90 -27.84 -13.94
CA ALA A 128 -5.17 -27.11 -14.09
C ALA A 128 -4.98 -25.63 -14.48
N GLU A 129 -3.83 -25.02 -14.16
CA GLU A 129 -3.49 -23.66 -14.60
C GLU A 129 -3.04 -23.64 -16.06
N LEU A 130 -2.51 -24.75 -16.57
CA LEU A 130 -2.05 -24.88 -17.95
C LEU A 130 -3.17 -25.28 -18.92
N ASP A 131 -4.36 -25.63 -18.43
CA ASP A 131 -5.52 -25.96 -19.26
C ASP A 131 -6.01 -24.71 -20.05
N PRO A 132 -5.94 -24.70 -21.39
CA PRO A 132 -6.41 -23.58 -22.20
C PRO A 132 -7.93 -23.37 -22.10
N GLU A 133 -8.69 -24.42 -21.77
CA GLU A 133 -10.15 -24.39 -21.67
C GLU A 133 -10.64 -23.99 -20.27
N THR A 134 -9.72 -23.74 -19.31
CA THR A 134 -10.11 -23.37 -17.95
C THR A 134 -10.88 -22.06 -17.93
N THR A 135 -12.06 -22.10 -17.34
CA THR A 135 -12.91 -20.93 -17.07
C THR A 135 -12.71 -20.38 -15.65
N LYS A 136 -11.91 -21.08 -14.83
CA LYS A 136 -11.56 -20.64 -13.48
C LYS A 136 -10.44 -19.62 -13.53
N ALA A 137 -10.43 -18.73 -12.54
CA ALA A 137 -9.30 -17.85 -12.33
C ALA A 137 -8.04 -18.67 -12.03
N ARG A 138 -6.94 -18.27 -12.66
CA ARG A 138 -5.60 -18.77 -12.36
C ARG A 138 -5.08 -18.12 -11.08
N ASN A 139 -4.41 -18.91 -10.25
CA ASN A 139 -3.85 -18.52 -8.97
C ASN A 139 -2.32 -18.60 -9.01
N ILE A 140 -1.75 -19.75 -9.38
CA ILE A 140 -0.29 -19.97 -9.42
C ILE A 140 0.34 -19.07 -10.48
N LEU A 141 -0.26 -18.99 -11.68
CA LEU A 141 0.25 -18.18 -12.79
C LEU A 141 -0.30 -16.75 -12.79
N ASN A 142 -0.89 -16.31 -11.68
CA ASN A 142 -1.42 -14.96 -11.54
C ASN A 142 -0.32 -13.99 -11.09
N PRO A 143 0.04 -12.97 -11.91
CA PRO A 143 1.05 -11.99 -11.56
C PRO A 143 0.63 -11.06 -10.42
N HIS A 144 -0.67 -10.99 -10.09
CA HIS A 144 -1.20 -10.11 -9.05
C HIS A 144 -1.23 -10.75 -7.67
N ILE A 145 -0.99 -12.07 -7.56
CA ILE A 145 -0.89 -12.77 -6.29
C ILE A 145 0.55 -12.66 -5.77
N THR A 146 0.68 -12.35 -4.48
CA THR A 146 1.98 -12.13 -3.81
C THR A 146 2.17 -12.98 -2.56
N GLU A 147 1.09 -13.56 -2.03
CA GLU A 147 1.09 -14.34 -0.80
C GLU A 147 0.24 -15.61 -0.95
N ALA A 148 0.56 -16.63 -0.15
CA ALA A 148 -0.19 -17.86 -0.06
C ALA A 148 -0.25 -18.40 1.38
N GLY A 149 -1.30 -19.15 1.67
CA GLY A 149 -1.46 -20.01 2.83
C GLY A 149 -1.93 -21.39 2.39
N ILE A 150 -1.27 -22.43 2.86
CA ILE A 150 -1.51 -23.81 2.41
C ILE A 150 -1.81 -24.65 3.65
N ALA A 151 -2.86 -25.46 3.61
CA ALA A 151 -3.21 -26.34 4.71
C ALA A 151 -3.36 -27.78 4.25
N PHE A 152 -2.44 -28.64 4.69
CA PHE A 152 -2.42 -30.06 4.38
C PHE A 152 -3.20 -30.85 5.44
N GLY A 153 -4.24 -31.56 5.01
CA GLY A 153 -5.13 -32.33 5.88
C GLY A 153 -5.01 -33.82 5.69
N SER A 154 -5.45 -34.59 6.68
CA SER A 154 -5.66 -36.05 6.57
C SER A 154 -7.02 -36.42 7.12
N GLY A 155 -7.78 -37.21 6.36
CA GLY A 155 -9.13 -37.59 6.74
C GLY A 155 -9.70 -38.69 5.86
N GLN A 156 -11.02 -38.75 5.82
CA GLN A 156 -11.77 -39.66 4.96
C GLN A 156 -12.56 -38.89 3.92
N TYR A 157 -12.70 -39.48 2.73
CA TYR A 157 -13.52 -38.96 1.65
C TYR A 157 -14.42 -40.05 1.11
N THR A 158 -15.70 -39.74 0.90
CA THR A 158 -16.67 -40.70 0.38
C THR A 158 -17.10 -40.30 -1.03
N ALA A 159 -16.83 -41.15 -2.01
CA ALA A 159 -17.26 -40.98 -3.39
C ALA A 159 -17.88 -42.28 -3.91
N GLY A 160 -19.05 -42.19 -4.56
CA GLY A 160 -19.72 -43.35 -5.16
C GLY A 160 -20.09 -44.45 -4.16
N GLY A 161 -20.29 -44.12 -2.88
CA GLY A 161 -20.61 -45.09 -1.81
C GLY A 161 -19.40 -45.82 -1.20
N VAL A 162 -18.18 -45.47 -1.59
CA VAL A 162 -16.94 -46.01 -1.04
C VAL A 162 -16.23 -44.93 -0.23
N THR A 163 -15.85 -45.26 1.01
CA THR A 163 -15.03 -44.40 1.86
C THR A 163 -13.55 -44.75 1.69
N LEU A 164 -12.76 -43.74 1.34
CA LEU A 164 -11.32 -43.81 1.16
C LEU A 164 -10.62 -42.94 2.21
N ASN A 165 -9.38 -43.27 2.52
CA ASN A 165 -8.50 -42.31 3.19
C ASN A 165 -8.15 -41.22 2.17
N ALA A 166 -7.97 -39.99 2.62
CA ALA A 166 -7.66 -38.89 1.73
C ALA A 166 -6.77 -37.84 2.39
N TYR A 167 -5.98 -37.17 1.55
CA TYR A 167 -5.28 -35.94 1.90
C TYR A 167 -5.91 -34.78 1.13
N PRO A 168 -6.87 -34.04 1.74
CA PRO A 168 -7.34 -32.77 1.20
C PRO A 168 -6.34 -31.65 1.51
N VAL A 169 -6.15 -30.74 0.54
CA VAL A 169 -5.30 -29.57 0.71
C VAL A 169 -6.03 -28.33 0.19
N THR A 170 -6.02 -27.28 1.00
CA THR A 170 -6.52 -25.96 0.61
C THR A 170 -5.33 -25.04 0.36
N PHE A 171 -5.36 -24.33 -0.77
CA PHE A 171 -4.39 -23.32 -1.15
C PHE A 171 -5.11 -21.98 -1.28
N ASP A 172 -5.00 -21.15 -0.25
CA ASP A 172 -5.53 -19.78 -0.28
C ASP A 172 -4.44 -18.83 -0.77
N PHE A 173 -4.75 -18.05 -1.78
CA PHE A 173 -3.85 -17.10 -2.44
C PHE A 173 -4.35 -15.69 -2.25
N GLY A 174 -3.43 -14.74 -2.16
CA GLY A 174 -3.84 -13.36 -2.13
C GLY A 174 -2.75 -12.33 -2.41
N LYS A 175 -3.23 -11.10 -2.56
CA LYS A 175 -2.45 -9.88 -2.39
C LYS A 175 -3.19 -8.99 -1.40
N PRO A 176 -2.53 -8.54 -0.31
CA PRO A 176 -3.18 -7.68 0.64
C PRO A 176 -3.42 -6.31 0.00
N VAL A 177 -4.40 -5.58 0.52
CA VAL A 177 -4.55 -4.15 0.25
C VAL A 177 -3.25 -3.42 0.59
N ALA A 178 -2.99 -2.29 -0.08
CA ALA A 178 -1.84 -1.45 0.18
C ALA A 178 -1.86 -0.99 1.65
N GLY A 179 -0.73 -1.11 2.33
CA GLY A 179 -0.60 -0.68 3.72
C GLY A 179 -0.81 0.83 3.86
N ALA A 180 -1.67 1.24 4.79
CA ALA A 180 -2.03 2.63 5.02
C ALA A 180 -0.79 3.53 5.20
N ASP A 181 0.18 3.12 6.01
CA ASP A 181 1.41 3.89 6.24
C ASP A 181 2.16 4.21 4.95
N ALA A 182 2.30 3.22 4.05
CA ALA A 182 2.99 3.43 2.77
C ALA A 182 2.23 4.41 1.88
N VAL A 183 0.89 4.30 1.84
CA VAL A 183 0.02 5.23 1.13
C VAL A 183 0.15 6.65 1.70
N GLU A 184 0.08 6.81 3.02
CA GLU A 184 0.23 8.11 3.70
C GLU A 184 1.59 8.75 3.42
N GLN A 185 2.66 7.96 3.49
CA GLN A 185 4.00 8.44 3.16
C GLN A 185 4.04 8.92 1.71
N THR A 186 3.58 8.13 0.76
CA THR A 186 3.63 8.54 -0.65
C THR A 186 2.76 9.78 -0.91
N LEU A 187 1.59 9.88 -0.26
CA LEU A 187 0.68 11.02 -0.39
C LEU A 187 1.28 12.35 0.11
N ILE A 188 1.95 12.39 1.26
CA ILE A 188 2.59 13.64 1.72
C ILE A 188 3.70 14.12 0.75
N SER A 189 4.41 13.20 0.09
CA SER A 189 5.38 13.58 -0.93
C SER A 189 4.73 14.16 -2.18
N MET A 190 3.62 13.58 -2.63
CA MET A 190 2.85 14.13 -3.75
C MET A 190 2.33 15.54 -3.43
N ILE A 191 1.76 15.75 -2.24
CA ILE A 191 1.30 17.06 -1.77
C ILE A 191 2.45 18.08 -1.72
N ASN A 192 3.59 17.72 -1.13
CA ASN A 192 4.73 18.64 -1.04
C ASN A 192 5.40 18.92 -2.40
N SER A 193 5.42 17.93 -3.30
CA SER A 193 5.83 18.12 -4.69
C SER A 193 4.90 19.10 -5.42
N ALA A 194 3.59 18.95 -5.21
CA ALA A 194 2.58 19.87 -5.75
C ALA A 194 2.80 21.29 -5.24
N ARG A 195 2.97 21.48 -3.93
CA ARG A 195 3.25 22.79 -3.33
C ARG A 195 4.53 23.44 -3.85
N LYS A 196 5.55 22.64 -4.16
CA LYS A 196 6.81 23.14 -4.75
C LYS A 196 6.62 23.65 -6.19
N ASN A 197 5.72 23.05 -6.96
CA ASN A 197 5.41 23.49 -8.32
C ASN A 197 3.92 23.32 -8.65
N PRO A 198 3.06 24.25 -8.16
CA PRO A 198 1.61 24.09 -8.26
C PRO A 198 1.12 24.02 -9.70
N GLY A 199 1.65 24.88 -10.58
CA GLY A 199 1.30 24.88 -12.00
C GLY A 199 1.56 23.55 -12.69
N LEU A 200 2.73 22.92 -12.46
CA LEU A 200 3.03 21.60 -13.02
C LEU A 200 2.11 20.51 -12.46
N ALA A 201 1.79 20.56 -11.17
CA ALA A 201 0.89 19.60 -10.54
C ALA A 201 -0.53 19.66 -11.14
N LEU A 202 -1.05 20.86 -11.41
CA LEU A 202 -2.34 21.05 -12.07
C LEU A 202 -2.33 20.48 -13.49
N LEU A 203 -1.29 20.81 -14.27
CA LEU A 203 -1.15 20.30 -15.64
C LEU A 203 -1.05 18.77 -15.69
N ASN A 204 -0.29 18.16 -14.78
CA ASN A 204 -0.17 16.70 -14.69
C ASN A 204 -1.51 16.02 -14.33
N ALA A 205 -2.36 16.70 -13.57
CA ALA A 205 -3.69 16.23 -13.21
C ALA A 205 -4.76 16.54 -14.29
N GLY A 206 -4.38 17.18 -15.40
CA GLY A 206 -5.31 17.60 -16.46
C GLY A 206 -6.25 18.74 -16.03
N ILE A 207 -5.85 19.52 -15.02
CA ILE A 207 -6.63 20.63 -14.48
C ILE A 207 -6.17 21.94 -15.14
N ASP A 208 -7.12 22.75 -15.61
CA ASP A 208 -6.83 24.08 -16.14
C ASP A 208 -6.35 25.04 -15.04
N PRO A 209 -5.12 25.56 -15.11
CA PRO A 209 -4.61 26.48 -14.09
C PRO A 209 -5.40 27.78 -13.98
N VAL A 210 -6.07 28.22 -15.05
CA VAL A 210 -6.90 29.44 -15.01
C VAL A 210 -8.16 29.21 -14.18
N ALA A 211 -8.90 28.13 -14.46
CA ALA A 211 -10.05 27.74 -13.66
C ALA A 211 -9.69 27.47 -12.19
N ALA A 212 -8.54 26.84 -11.93
CA ALA A 212 -8.03 26.63 -10.57
C ALA A 212 -7.72 27.96 -9.85
N ALA A 213 -7.14 28.94 -10.56
CA ALA A 213 -6.87 30.27 -10.01
C ALA A 213 -8.17 31.02 -9.67
N GLU A 214 -9.22 30.89 -10.48
CA GLU A 214 -10.55 31.44 -10.15
C GLU A 214 -11.11 30.85 -8.86
N ALA A 215 -10.97 29.53 -8.65
CA ALA A 215 -11.41 28.86 -7.42
C ALA A 215 -10.68 29.36 -6.17
N TYR A 216 -9.45 29.82 -6.32
CA TYR A 216 -8.60 30.34 -5.25
C TYR A 216 -8.79 31.84 -4.98
N GLY A 217 -9.44 32.59 -5.88
CA GLY A 217 -9.74 34.01 -5.71
C GLY A 217 -8.52 34.84 -5.32
N ASP A 218 -8.57 35.52 -4.17
CA ASP A 218 -7.47 36.35 -3.65
C ASP A 218 -6.17 35.56 -3.40
N LEU A 219 -6.25 34.24 -3.29
CA LEU A 219 -5.10 33.35 -3.12
C LEU A 219 -4.59 32.76 -4.45
N ALA A 220 -5.10 33.17 -5.61
CA ALA A 220 -4.69 32.66 -6.92
C ALA A 220 -3.15 32.71 -7.14
N TRP A 221 -2.48 33.70 -6.53
CA TRP A 221 -1.02 33.82 -6.59
C TRP A 221 -0.28 32.61 -6.01
N ALA A 222 -0.90 31.87 -5.09
CA ALA A 222 -0.34 30.67 -4.47
C ALA A 222 -0.18 29.51 -5.47
N LEU A 223 -0.88 29.54 -6.61
CA LEU A 223 -0.74 28.56 -7.68
C LEU A 223 0.39 28.88 -8.67
N THR A 224 1.00 30.06 -8.55
CA THR A 224 2.05 30.53 -9.48
C THR A 224 3.46 30.36 -8.90
N TRP A 225 3.60 30.38 -7.58
CA TRP A 225 4.90 30.38 -6.90
C TRP A 225 5.09 29.11 -6.06
N PRO A 226 6.34 28.64 -5.90
CA PRO A 226 6.64 27.58 -4.95
C PRO A 226 6.20 27.97 -3.53
N LEU A 227 5.47 27.08 -2.88
CA LEU A 227 5.04 27.20 -1.49
C LEU A 227 5.96 26.37 -0.57
N SER A 228 6.08 26.78 0.70
CA SER A 228 6.78 25.98 1.70
C SER A 228 6.15 24.60 1.85
N PRO A 229 6.95 23.52 2.02
CA PRO A 229 6.43 22.19 2.25
C PRO A 229 5.72 22.11 3.61
N LEU A 230 4.85 21.11 3.77
CA LEU A 230 4.16 20.77 5.00
C LEU A 230 4.98 19.73 5.76
N ALA A 231 5.25 20.00 7.04
CA ALA A 231 5.89 19.07 7.96
C ALA A 231 4.87 18.04 8.47
N ARG A 232 5.28 16.78 8.64
CA ARG A 232 4.42 15.78 9.28
C ARG A 232 4.25 16.12 10.76
N ASN A 233 3.02 16.04 11.26
CA ASN A 233 2.72 16.20 12.68
C ASN A 233 1.93 14.98 13.21
N GLU A 234 2.45 14.34 14.25
CA GLU A 234 1.86 13.13 14.83
C GLU A 234 0.52 13.38 15.54
N LYS A 235 0.27 14.58 16.09
CA LYS A 235 -1.04 14.92 16.65
C LYS A 235 -2.09 15.03 15.55
N LEU A 236 -1.75 15.69 14.44
CA LEU A 236 -2.64 15.81 13.28
C LEU A 236 -2.88 14.45 12.62
N HIS A 237 -1.86 13.57 12.57
CA HIS A 237 -2.05 12.19 12.10
C HIS A 237 -3.04 11.45 13.00
N GLY A 238 -2.87 11.55 14.32
CA GLY A 238 -3.79 10.96 15.29
C GLY A 238 -5.24 11.47 15.16
N THR A 239 -5.44 12.76 14.88
CA THR A 239 -6.79 13.33 14.66
C THR A 239 -7.41 12.85 13.36
N ALA A 240 -6.64 12.82 12.27
CA ALA A 240 -7.08 12.30 10.98
C ALA A 240 -7.47 10.81 11.07
N THR A 241 -6.66 9.97 11.72
CA THR A 241 -6.97 8.56 11.97
C THR A 241 -8.21 8.38 12.85
N ALA A 242 -8.36 9.20 13.90
CA ALA A 242 -9.55 9.16 14.74
C ALA A 242 -10.81 9.55 13.97
N HIS A 243 -10.71 10.50 13.06
CA HIS A 243 -11.85 10.93 12.24
C HIS A 243 -12.25 9.88 11.19
N ASN A 244 -11.29 9.20 10.54
CA ASN A 244 -11.61 8.04 9.70
C ASN A 244 -12.42 6.99 10.46
N ARG A 245 -11.99 6.67 11.69
CA ARG A 245 -12.70 5.73 12.56
C ARG A 245 -14.11 6.21 12.89
N ASP A 246 -14.27 7.49 13.21
CA ASP A 246 -15.59 8.08 13.50
C ASP A 246 -16.52 7.98 12.28
N MET A 247 -16.03 8.34 11.09
CA MET A 247 -16.74 8.24 9.81
C MET A 247 -17.17 6.80 9.51
N ARG A 248 -16.26 5.84 9.71
CA ARG A 248 -16.55 4.41 9.52
C ARG A 248 -17.62 3.93 10.50
N ASP A 249 -17.44 4.20 11.79
CA ASP A 249 -18.28 3.67 12.86
C ASP A 249 -19.70 4.27 12.81
N LYS A 250 -19.81 5.56 12.48
CA LYS A 250 -21.08 6.29 12.36
C LYS A 250 -21.65 6.34 10.93
N ARG A 251 -20.96 5.77 9.94
CA ARG A 251 -21.35 5.67 8.53
C ARG A 251 -21.68 7.00 7.86
N TYR A 252 -20.80 7.98 8.00
CA TYR A 252 -20.90 9.27 7.31
C TYR A 252 -19.58 9.60 6.59
N PHE A 253 -19.60 10.59 5.70
CA PHE A 253 -18.41 11.07 4.99
C PHE A 253 -18.48 12.60 4.88
N ASP A 254 -17.98 13.28 5.90
CA ASP A 254 -18.02 14.74 6.03
C ASP A 254 -16.86 15.21 6.92
N THR A 255 -16.40 16.44 6.70
CA THR A 255 -15.37 17.07 7.53
C THR A 255 -15.89 17.44 8.93
N VAL A 256 -17.20 17.62 9.07
CA VAL A 256 -17.87 17.90 10.34
C VAL A 256 -18.54 16.62 10.85
N SER A 257 -18.23 16.23 12.08
CA SER A 257 -18.82 15.04 12.69
C SER A 257 -20.33 15.25 12.94
N PRO A 258 -21.15 14.17 13.00
CA PRO A 258 -22.59 14.28 13.27
C PRO A 258 -22.97 14.95 14.60
N ASP A 259 -22.05 15.00 15.56
CA ASP A 259 -22.21 15.73 16.83
C ASP A 259 -21.88 17.23 16.70
N GLY A 260 -21.50 17.69 15.51
CA GLY A 260 -21.12 19.07 15.20
C GLY A 260 -19.63 19.37 15.33
N SER A 261 -18.81 18.41 15.79
CA SER A 261 -17.36 18.66 15.98
C SER A 261 -16.68 18.98 14.67
N THR A 262 -16.01 20.13 14.62
CA THR A 262 -15.26 20.62 13.46
C THR A 262 -13.81 20.12 13.48
N PRO A 263 -13.10 20.16 12.34
CA PRO A 263 -11.67 19.84 12.31
C PRO A 263 -10.84 20.67 13.30
N PHE A 264 -11.19 21.96 13.46
CA PHE A 264 -10.50 22.85 14.38
C PHE A 264 -10.64 22.37 15.84
N GLU A 265 -11.86 22.04 16.26
CA GLU A 265 -12.14 21.56 17.63
C GLU A 265 -11.50 20.19 17.90
N ARG A 266 -11.51 19.28 16.92
CA ARG A 266 -10.84 17.97 17.04
C ARG A 266 -9.33 18.13 17.22
N VAL A 267 -8.70 18.98 16.40
CA VAL A 267 -7.26 19.27 16.48
C VAL A 267 -6.89 19.97 17.79
N GLU A 268 -7.67 20.96 18.22
CA GLU A 268 -7.46 21.64 19.51
C GLU A 268 -7.60 20.68 20.71
N SER A 269 -8.63 19.82 20.68
CA SER A 269 -8.89 18.83 21.73
C SER A 269 -7.79 17.76 21.84
N ALA A 270 -7.09 17.46 20.74
CA ALA A 270 -5.90 16.61 20.73
C ALA A 270 -4.65 17.31 21.33
N GLY A 271 -4.79 18.53 21.82
CA GLY A 271 -3.73 19.33 22.43
C GLY A 271 -2.77 19.94 21.41
N TYR A 272 -3.19 20.07 20.14
CA TYR A 272 -2.54 20.97 19.20
C TYR A 272 -3.05 22.40 19.47
N ALA A 273 -2.22 23.43 19.31
CA ALA A 273 -2.62 24.82 19.52
C ALA A 273 -2.71 25.54 18.17
N PRO A 274 -3.82 25.38 17.42
CA PRO A 274 -3.92 25.90 16.06
C PRO A 274 -4.21 27.40 16.03
N ASP A 275 -3.53 28.10 15.13
CA ASP A 275 -3.98 29.40 14.58
C ASP A 275 -4.97 29.17 13.43
N ASN A 276 -4.75 28.10 12.66
CA ASN A 276 -5.56 27.74 11.51
C ASN A 276 -5.58 26.21 11.32
N VAL A 277 -6.74 25.67 10.95
CA VAL A 277 -6.94 24.26 10.61
C VAL A 277 -7.80 24.16 9.36
N GLY A 278 -7.47 23.24 8.47
CA GLY A 278 -8.33 22.80 7.38
C GLY A 278 -8.25 21.28 7.23
N GLU A 279 -9.31 20.67 6.71
CA GLU A 279 -9.36 19.22 6.48
C GLU A 279 -9.82 18.94 5.05
N SER A 280 -9.20 17.95 4.41
CA SER A 280 -9.60 17.45 3.10
C SER A 280 -9.87 15.96 3.18
N LEU A 281 -10.92 15.51 2.48
CA LEU A 281 -11.34 14.12 2.43
C LEU A 281 -11.23 13.56 1.02
N GLY A 282 -10.92 12.27 0.93
CA GLY A 282 -10.93 11.53 -0.33
C GLY A 282 -11.37 10.09 -0.11
N MET A 283 -12.01 9.51 -1.12
CA MET A 283 -12.41 8.11 -1.12
C MET A 283 -12.22 7.51 -2.52
N THR A 284 -11.55 6.37 -2.62
CA THR A 284 -11.38 5.65 -3.88
C THR A 284 -11.67 4.17 -3.69
N LEU A 285 -12.10 3.49 -4.76
CA LEU A 285 -12.28 2.04 -4.76
C LEU A 285 -10.93 1.35 -4.52
N GLY A 286 -10.95 0.26 -3.75
CA GLY A 286 -9.78 -0.53 -3.38
C GLY A 286 -9.33 -1.53 -4.43
N VAL A 287 -10.13 -1.73 -5.48
CA VAL A 287 -9.81 -2.54 -6.67
C VAL A 287 -10.02 -1.66 -7.91
N LEU A 288 -8.96 -0.97 -8.33
CA LEU A 288 -9.00 -0.01 -9.44
C LEU A 288 -8.86 -0.72 -10.79
N GLU A 289 -9.90 -1.43 -11.22
CA GLU A 289 -9.87 -2.37 -12.34
C GLU A 289 -8.84 -3.50 -12.15
N VAL A 290 -9.24 -4.74 -12.46
CA VAL A 290 -8.38 -5.94 -12.35
C VAL A 290 -7.07 -5.85 -13.16
N SER A 291 -6.89 -4.80 -13.98
CA SER A 291 -5.72 -4.56 -14.82
C SER A 291 -4.74 -3.45 -14.36
N LYS A 292 -5.03 -2.67 -13.30
CA LYS A 292 -4.15 -1.58 -12.82
C LYS A 292 -3.92 -1.63 -11.30
N VAL A 293 -3.16 -2.66 -10.96
CA VAL A 293 -2.50 -3.03 -9.69
C VAL A 293 -2.41 -1.97 -8.58
N ASP A 294 -2.81 -2.43 -7.40
CA ASP A 294 -2.85 -1.75 -6.10
C ASP A 294 -1.47 -1.71 -5.40
N GLY A 295 -0.53 -0.88 -5.88
CA GLY A 295 0.63 -0.47 -5.09
C GLY A 295 0.28 0.70 -4.16
N PRO A 296 1.00 0.93 -3.05
CA PRO A 296 0.83 2.14 -2.24
C PRO A 296 0.92 3.43 -3.07
N ILE A 297 1.81 3.48 -4.07
CA ILE A 297 1.91 4.60 -5.03
C ILE A 297 0.61 4.83 -5.80
N ASP A 298 0.02 3.75 -6.34
CA ASP A 298 -1.18 3.87 -7.18
C ASP A 298 -2.38 4.34 -6.36
N VAL A 299 -2.55 3.79 -5.16
CA VAL A 299 -3.59 4.23 -4.22
C VAL A 299 -3.37 5.69 -3.81
N ALA A 300 -2.14 6.05 -3.44
CA ALA A 300 -1.78 7.41 -3.07
C ALA A 300 -2.00 8.39 -4.23
N ARG A 301 -1.68 8.01 -5.47
CA ARG A 301 -1.94 8.81 -6.67
C ARG A 301 -3.43 9.05 -6.86
N CYS A 302 -4.26 8.02 -6.76
CA CYS A 302 -5.71 8.16 -6.90
C CYS A 302 -6.30 9.07 -5.82
N LEU A 303 -5.92 8.87 -4.56
CA LEU A 303 -6.33 9.74 -3.46
C LEU A 303 -5.85 11.17 -3.66
N TYR A 304 -4.59 11.37 -4.06
CA TYR A 304 -4.01 12.67 -4.36
C TYR A 304 -4.78 13.40 -5.47
N GLU A 305 -5.11 12.72 -6.57
CA GLU A 305 -5.86 13.32 -7.67
C GLU A 305 -7.27 13.74 -7.25
N ILE A 306 -7.94 12.93 -6.40
CA ILE A 306 -9.25 13.27 -5.84
C ILE A 306 -9.14 14.51 -4.96
N LEU A 307 -8.17 14.51 -4.02
CA LEU A 307 -7.94 15.64 -3.12
C LEU A 307 -7.61 16.91 -3.91
N LEU A 308 -6.72 16.83 -4.90
CA LEU A 308 -6.33 17.94 -5.74
C LEU A 308 -7.50 18.50 -6.56
N LYS A 309 -8.31 17.64 -7.20
CA LYS A 309 -9.49 18.06 -7.95
C LYS A 309 -10.48 18.78 -7.05
N ASN A 310 -10.77 18.23 -5.87
CA ASN A 310 -11.70 18.84 -4.92
C ASN A 310 -11.20 20.19 -4.37
N ASP A 311 -9.88 20.33 -4.19
CA ASP A 311 -9.22 21.51 -3.64
C ASP A 311 -9.27 22.72 -4.59
N VAL A 312 -9.28 22.46 -5.90
CA VAL A 312 -9.23 23.49 -6.96
C VAL A 312 -10.50 23.59 -7.80
N ASP A 313 -11.54 22.81 -7.48
CA ASP A 313 -12.83 22.91 -8.16
C ASP A 313 -13.57 24.19 -7.68
N PRO A 314 -13.86 25.15 -8.57
CA PRO A 314 -14.58 26.37 -8.19
C PRO A 314 -16.02 26.11 -7.71
N ARG A 315 -16.58 24.93 -7.99
CA ARG A 315 -17.93 24.52 -7.56
C ARG A 315 -17.91 23.79 -6.22
N SER A 316 -16.74 23.37 -5.76
CA SER A 316 -16.56 22.67 -4.50
C SER A 316 -16.73 23.64 -3.33
N ASP A 317 -17.51 23.23 -2.34
CA ASP A 317 -17.61 23.90 -1.04
C ASP A 317 -16.49 23.46 -0.08
N VAL A 318 -15.71 22.44 -0.45
CA VAL A 318 -14.57 21.94 0.32
C VAL A 318 -13.53 23.04 0.53
N ARG A 319 -13.06 23.17 1.77
CA ARG A 319 -12.01 24.14 2.09
C ARG A 319 -10.72 23.85 1.31
N ARG A 320 -10.10 24.92 0.80
CA ARG A 320 -8.88 24.86 0.00
C ARG A 320 -7.68 24.82 0.94
N ASN A 321 -6.94 23.72 0.91
CA ASN A 321 -5.91 23.40 1.88
C ASN A 321 -4.56 23.07 1.25
N ILE A 322 -4.52 22.36 0.11
CA ILE A 322 -3.27 21.87 -0.50
C ILE A 322 -2.34 23.03 -0.85
N PHE A 323 -2.85 24.06 -1.52
CA PHE A 323 -2.09 25.26 -1.88
C PHE A 323 -2.37 26.44 -0.94
N HIS A 324 -2.96 26.20 0.23
CA HIS A 324 -3.13 27.27 1.20
C HIS A 324 -1.73 27.72 1.69
N PRO A 325 -1.35 29.00 1.48
CA PRO A 325 0.05 29.43 1.60
C PRO A 325 0.54 29.47 3.05
N PHE A 326 -0.38 29.47 4.02
CA PHE A 326 -0.06 29.63 5.43
C PHE A 326 -0.06 28.32 6.23
N MET A 327 -0.46 27.19 5.62
CA MET A 327 -0.37 25.89 6.29
C MET A 327 1.09 25.47 6.37
N THR A 328 1.50 24.94 7.52
CA THR A 328 2.89 24.54 7.79
C THR A 328 3.02 23.07 8.16
N GLU A 329 1.95 22.45 8.63
CA GLU A 329 1.96 21.08 9.13
C GLU A 329 0.80 20.28 8.56
N VAL A 330 0.99 18.97 8.46
CA VAL A 330 -0.01 18.04 7.93
C VAL A 330 -0.02 16.73 8.73
N GLY A 331 -1.21 16.21 8.95
CA GLY A 331 -1.48 14.84 9.37
C GLY A 331 -2.35 14.15 8.33
N ILE A 332 -1.99 12.93 7.95
CA ILE A 332 -2.75 12.14 6.98
C ILE A 332 -3.16 10.86 7.69
N GLY A 333 -4.43 10.50 7.66
CA GLY A 333 -4.91 9.19 8.06
C GLY A 333 -5.51 8.48 6.85
N VAL A 334 -5.05 7.27 6.55
CA VAL A 334 -5.65 6.39 5.54
C VAL A 334 -6.27 5.17 6.22
N GLU A 335 -7.49 4.82 5.82
CA GLU A 335 -8.14 3.59 6.27
C GLU A 335 -8.72 2.81 5.08
N THR A 336 -8.72 1.49 5.17
CA THR A 336 -9.42 0.62 4.23
C THR A 336 -10.72 0.13 4.86
N ILE A 337 -11.85 0.44 4.21
CA ILE A 337 -13.18 0.03 4.65
C ILE A 337 -13.76 -0.99 3.66
N TYR A 338 -14.35 -2.05 4.19
CA TYR A 338 -15.14 -2.99 3.41
C TYR A 338 -16.63 -2.63 3.54
N ARG A 339 -17.27 -2.35 2.41
CA ARG A 339 -18.71 -2.18 2.34
C ARG A 339 -19.33 -3.48 1.83
N ALA A 340 -20.03 -4.18 2.71
CA ALA A 340 -20.73 -5.41 2.37
C ALA A 340 -21.80 -5.14 1.29
N PRO A 341 -22.15 -6.15 0.48
CA PRO A 341 -23.25 -6.05 -0.50
C PRO A 341 -24.54 -5.61 0.19
N ASP A 342 -25.37 -4.83 -0.51
CA ASP A 342 -26.72 -4.57 -0.02
C ASP A 342 -27.54 -5.88 -0.08
N PRO A 343 -28.11 -6.37 1.05
CA PRO A 343 -28.92 -7.57 1.06
C PRO A 343 -30.18 -7.48 0.19
N GLU A 344 -30.63 -6.29 -0.21
CA GLU A 344 -31.78 -6.10 -1.11
C GLU A 344 -31.39 -6.06 -2.61
N GLY A 345 -30.11 -6.31 -2.93
CA GLY A 345 -29.60 -6.41 -4.29
C GLY A 345 -28.98 -5.11 -4.79
N GLY A 346 -27.69 -4.94 -4.50
CA GLY A 346 -26.90 -3.83 -5.03
C GLY A 346 -25.42 -3.98 -4.68
N GLU A 347 -24.62 -4.22 -5.72
CA GLU A 347 -23.15 -4.32 -5.76
C GLU A 347 -22.50 -5.44 -4.92
N ASP A 348 -21.59 -6.20 -5.54
CA ASP A 348 -20.67 -7.07 -4.80
C ASP A 348 -19.90 -6.23 -3.77
N GLY A 349 -19.64 -6.82 -2.59
CA GLY A 349 -19.02 -6.10 -1.50
C GLY A 349 -17.68 -5.51 -1.93
N SER A 350 -17.52 -4.21 -1.72
CA SER A 350 -16.43 -3.42 -2.29
C SER A 350 -15.53 -2.87 -1.19
N LEU A 351 -14.22 -2.92 -1.42
CA LEU A 351 -13.23 -2.24 -0.58
C LEU A 351 -13.09 -0.79 -1.04
N TYR A 352 -12.93 0.13 -0.09
CA TYR A 352 -12.59 1.52 -0.37
C TYR A 352 -11.42 1.95 0.50
N TYR A 353 -10.54 2.78 -0.05
CA TYR A 353 -9.62 3.57 0.76
C TYR A 353 -10.27 4.92 1.04
N THR A 354 -10.31 5.30 2.31
CA THR A 354 -10.68 6.65 2.74
C THR A 354 -9.44 7.35 3.26
N VAL A 355 -9.33 8.64 2.97
CA VAL A 355 -8.27 9.50 3.51
C VAL A 355 -8.87 10.73 4.16
N VAL A 356 -8.31 11.07 5.31
CA VAL A 356 -8.47 12.34 5.99
C VAL A 356 -7.11 13.02 5.99
N VAL A 357 -7.06 14.27 5.53
CA VAL A 357 -5.85 15.10 5.57
C VAL A 357 -6.13 16.35 6.38
N ASP A 358 -5.55 16.40 7.58
CA ASP A 358 -5.58 17.56 8.46
C ASP A 358 -4.38 18.47 8.17
N PHE A 359 -4.66 19.70 7.74
CA PHE A 359 -3.69 20.75 7.53
C PHE A 359 -3.78 21.75 8.68
N ALA A 360 -2.65 22.17 9.22
CA ALA A 360 -2.66 23.16 10.28
C ALA A 360 -1.52 24.16 10.20
N ARG A 361 -1.76 25.28 10.87
CA ARG A 361 -0.76 26.27 11.27
C ARG A 361 -0.84 26.40 12.79
N PRO A 362 0.27 26.20 13.53
CA PRO A 362 0.27 26.40 14.97
C PRO A 362 0.35 27.89 15.32
N LEU A 363 -0.16 28.27 16.50
CA LEU A 363 0.03 29.62 17.08
C LEU A 363 1.52 29.95 17.25
N ASP A 364 2.28 28.98 17.75
CA ASP A 364 3.74 29.06 17.86
C ASP A 364 4.40 28.33 16.68
N LEU A 365 4.80 29.09 15.67
CA LEU A 365 5.38 28.57 14.44
C LEU A 365 6.72 27.87 14.67
N LYS A 366 6.78 26.60 14.27
CA LYS A 366 7.98 25.76 14.35
C LYS A 366 8.43 25.40 12.95
N PRO A 367 9.53 26.00 12.43
CA PRO A 367 10.05 25.63 11.13
C PRO A 367 10.72 24.26 11.17
N PHE A 368 10.66 23.53 10.06
CA PHE A 368 11.29 22.23 9.88
C PHE A 368 12.11 22.19 8.59
N LEU A 369 13.26 21.50 8.66
CA LEU A 369 13.95 21.00 7.48
C LEU A 369 13.53 19.54 7.28
N MET A 370 13.13 19.21 6.07
CA MET A 370 12.71 17.85 5.72
C MET A 370 13.20 17.45 4.34
N GLY A 371 13.23 16.16 4.05
CA GLY A 371 13.54 15.63 2.73
C GLY A 371 13.74 14.13 2.74
N THR A 372 14.22 13.61 1.62
CA THR A 372 14.59 12.19 1.48
C THR A 372 16.06 12.08 1.13
N VAL A 373 16.77 11.19 1.81
CA VAL A 373 18.08 10.70 1.40
C VAL A 373 17.85 9.49 0.51
N TYR A 374 18.36 9.53 -0.71
CA TYR A 374 18.03 8.54 -1.74
C TYR A 374 19.20 8.28 -2.68
N GLU A 375 19.08 7.21 -3.44
CA GLU A 375 19.94 6.84 -4.55
C GLU A 375 19.07 6.62 -5.79
N ASP A 376 19.23 7.46 -6.81
CA ASP A 376 18.51 7.37 -8.09
C ASP A 376 19.07 6.18 -8.89
N ARG A 377 18.53 4.98 -8.63
CA ARG A 377 19.05 3.71 -9.16
C ARG A 377 18.67 3.53 -10.62
N ASN A 378 17.49 4.03 -11.01
CA ASN A 378 17.01 3.93 -12.37
C ASN A 378 17.36 5.14 -13.25
N LYS A 379 17.97 6.18 -12.65
CA LYS A 379 18.47 7.39 -13.31
C LYS A 379 17.37 8.21 -13.98
N ASN A 380 16.16 8.19 -13.42
CA ASN A 380 15.01 8.90 -13.96
C ASN A 380 14.88 10.34 -13.39
N GLY A 381 15.67 10.70 -12.36
CA GLY A 381 15.63 12.01 -11.72
C GLY A 381 14.42 12.25 -10.80
N VAL A 382 13.63 11.20 -10.53
CA VAL A 382 12.51 11.13 -9.60
C VAL A 382 12.94 10.28 -8.40
N ILE A 383 12.32 10.45 -7.24
CA ILE A 383 12.60 9.60 -6.07
C ILE A 383 11.53 8.52 -6.01
N ASP A 384 11.91 7.29 -6.28
CA ASP A 384 11.02 6.14 -6.19
C ASP A 384 10.97 5.56 -4.76
N GLU A 385 9.95 4.75 -4.45
CA GLU A 385 9.70 4.25 -3.09
C GLU A 385 10.87 3.42 -2.52
N ASP A 386 11.56 2.67 -3.37
CA ASP A 386 12.68 1.80 -2.97
C ASP A 386 14.03 2.53 -2.95
N GLU A 387 14.10 3.77 -3.45
CA GLU A 387 15.35 4.53 -3.59
C GLU A 387 15.78 5.24 -2.30
N GLY A 388 14.86 5.39 -1.34
CA GLY A 388 15.15 5.96 -0.03
C GLY A 388 16.12 5.10 0.78
N ILE A 389 17.10 5.72 1.42
CA ILE A 389 18.14 5.01 2.18
C ILE A 389 17.92 5.19 3.69
N PRO A 390 17.53 4.13 4.41
CA PRO A 390 17.25 4.22 5.84
C PRO A 390 18.50 4.27 6.70
N GLY A 391 18.33 4.75 7.93
CA GLY A 391 19.31 4.61 9.01
C GLY A 391 20.56 5.48 8.87
N LEU A 392 20.56 6.47 7.98
CA LEU A 392 21.69 7.35 7.77
C LEU A 392 21.63 8.52 8.74
N LYS A 393 22.75 8.79 9.41
CA LYS A 393 22.87 9.96 10.28
C LYS A 393 22.99 11.22 9.43
N ILE A 394 22.17 12.22 9.74
CA ILE A 394 22.08 13.49 9.03
C ILE A 394 22.37 14.60 10.02
N THR A 395 23.35 15.44 9.70
CA THR A 395 23.79 16.53 10.57
C THR A 395 23.68 17.87 9.86
N LEU A 396 23.01 18.83 10.49
CA LEU A 396 22.90 20.21 10.03
C LEU A 396 23.80 21.11 10.90
N LYS A 397 24.66 21.90 10.25
CA LYS A 397 25.61 22.82 10.92
C LYS A 397 25.64 24.18 10.22
N PRO A 398 25.82 25.30 10.95
CA PRO A 398 26.09 26.59 10.33
C PRO A 398 27.40 26.56 9.53
N GLU A 399 27.41 27.19 8.37
CA GLU A 399 28.62 27.26 7.52
C GLU A 399 29.73 28.10 8.17
N ASP A 400 29.37 29.22 8.80
CA ASP A 400 30.32 30.22 9.29
C ASP A 400 30.68 30.11 10.78
N SER A 401 30.15 29.13 11.51
CA SER A 401 30.39 29.01 12.96
C SER A 401 30.80 27.61 13.37
N ALA A 402 32.06 27.46 13.79
CA ALA A 402 32.58 26.26 14.46
C ALA A 402 31.94 25.99 15.85
N THR A 403 31.00 26.83 16.30
CA THR A 403 30.41 26.80 17.66
C THR A 403 28.88 26.89 17.67
N GLY A 404 28.22 26.86 16.50
CA GLY A 404 26.76 26.86 16.44
C GLY A 404 26.17 25.50 16.85
N PRO A 405 24.90 25.45 17.29
CA PRO A 405 24.26 24.20 17.64
C PRO A 405 24.19 23.28 16.43
N GLU A 406 24.76 22.08 16.56
CA GLU A 406 24.57 21.00 15.58
C GLU A 406 23.23 20.33 15.81
N ILE A 407 22.47 20.12 14.75
CA ILE A 407 21.22 19.36 14.80
C ILE A 407 21.45 18.04 14.10
N VAL A 408 21.15 16.95 14.79
CA VAL A 408 21.34 15.60 14.29
C VAL A 408 19.97 14.91 14.22
N THR A 409 19.73 14.20 13.14
CA THR A 409 18.62 13.27 12.97
C THR A 409 19.11 12.03 12.23
N GLU A 410 18.24 11.03 12.10
CA GLU A 410 18.46 9.86 11.27
C GLU A 410 17.41 9.82 10.15
N SER A 411 17.76 9.23 9.01
CA SER A 411 16.77 8.90 7.98
C SER A 411 15.93 7.71 8.44
N GLY A 412 14.61 7.84 8.32
CA GLY A 412 13.65 6.77 8.62
C GLY A 412 13.67 5.64 7.59
N PRO A 413 12.76 4.65 7.71
CA PRO A 413 12.73 3.44 6.88
C PRO A 413 12.72 3.66 5.36
N THR A 414 12.18 4.80 4.91
CA THR A 414 12.09 5.17 3.48
C THR A 414 13.08 6.27 3.11
N GLY A 415 14.17 6.45 3.88
CA GLY A 415 15.16 7.50 3.68
C GLY A 415 14.73 8.92 4.06
N ARG A 416 13.51 9.10 4.54
CA ARG A 416 12.96 10.41 4.91
C ARG A 416 13.52 10.93 6.22
N TYR A 417 13.67 12.25 6.32
CA TYR A 417 14.06 12.90 7.55
C TYR A 417 13.29 14.20 7.76
N GLN A 418 13.12 14.57 9.02
CA GLN A 418 12.53 15.83 9.44
C GLN A 418 13.24 16.28 10.73
N MET A 419 13.73 17.51 10.76
CA MET A 419 14.37 18.10 11.92
C MET A 419 13.83 19.51 12.19
N SER A 420 13.69 19.88 13.46
CA SER A 420 13.23 21.22 13.82
C SER A 420 14.33 22.24 13.59
N LEU A 421 13.99 23.38 13.01
CA LEU A 421 14.85 24.55 12.83
C LEU A 421 14.62 25.61 13.92
N SER A 422 13.84 25.31 14.96
CA SER A 422 13.45 26.29 15.99
C SER A 422 14.65 26.91 16.74
N SER A 423 15.77 26.20 16.82
CA SER A 423 17.01 26.65 17.44
C SER A 423 18.05 27.19 16.44
N VAL A 424 17.72 27.25 15.15
CA VAL A 424 18.64 27.67 14.07
C VAL A 424 18.46 29.14 13.75
N LEU A 425 19.58 29.86 13.64
CA LEU A 425 19.59 31.26 13.18
C LEU A 425 19.49 31.32 11.65
N THR A 426 18.91 32.39 11.11
CA THR A 426 18.90 32.69 9.68
C THR A 426 20.33 32.69 9.11
N GLY A 427 20.57 31.94 8.04
CA GLY A 427 21.90 31.83 7.45
C GLY A 427 22.08 30.65 6.49
N PHE A 428 23.28 30.52 5.96
CA PHE A 428 23.69 29.35 5.19
C PHE A 428 24.06 28.20 6.15
N MET A 429 23.51 27.03 5.84
CA MET A 429 23.73 25.82 6.61
C MET A 429 24.27 24.73 5.70
N GLY A 430 25.24 23.99 6.20
CA GLY A 430 25.74 22.76 5.60
C GLY A 430 25.00 21.55 6.17
N LEU A 431 24.43 20.74 5.29
CA LEU A 431 23.86 19.44 5.63
C LEU A 431 24.83 18.33 5.24
N TYR A 432 25.02 17.36 6.13
CA TYR A 432 25.95 16.25 5.96
C TYR A 432 25.23 14.93 6.21
N VAL A 433 25.59 13.90 5.46
CA VAL A 433 25.06 12.53 5.62
C VAL A 433 26.22 11.57 5.86
N GLU A 434 26.11 10.73 6.88
CA GLU A 434 27.11 9.71 7.21
C GLU A 434 26.62 8.32 6.78
N ARG A 435 27.44 7.59 6.04
CA ARG A 435 27.19 6.18 5.64
C ARG A 435 28.49 5.39 5.80
N GLU A 436 28.49 4.38 6.68
CA GLU A 436 29.62 3.45 6.87
C GLU A 436 30.99 4.12 7.14
N GLY A 437 30.99 5.32 7.72
CA GLY A 437 32.20 6.09 8.01
C GLY A 437 32.55 7.17 6.97
N ASP A 438 31.92 7.15 5.81
CA ASP A 438 32.03 8.21 4.80
C ASP A 438 31.06 9.36 5.11
N VAL A 439 31.52 10.60 4.87
CA VAL A 439 30.73 11.82 5.05
C VAL A 439 30.44 12.46 3.70
N PHE A 440 29.15 12.53 3.34
CA PHE A 440 28.67 13.19 2.12
C PHE A 440 28.21 14.61 2.43
N GLY A 441 28.57 15.57 1.56
CA GLY A 441 28.22 16.99 1.69
C GLY A 441 29.43 17.92 1.60
N PRO A 442 29.28 19.21 1.95
CA PRO A 442 28.04 19.84 2.41
C PRO A 442 26.99 19.96 1.30
N PHE A 443 25.74 19.65 1.63
CA PHE A 443 24.57 20.03 0.84
C PHE A 443 24.02 21.33 1.40
N TYR A 444 24.27 22.44 0.69
CA TYR A 444 23.88 23.76 1.18
C TYR A 444 22.37 23.97 1.17
N ILE A 445 21.89 24.59 2.25
CA ILE A 445 20.55 25.18 2.34
C ILE A 445 20.66 26.61 2.86
N PHE A 446 19.70 27.44 2.49
CA PHE A 446 19.56 28.78 3.04
C PHE A 446 18.29 28.85 3.89
N VAL A 447 18.44 29.15 5.18
CA VAL A 447 17.32 29.40 6.09
C VAL A 447 17.04 30.89 6.02
N GLY A 448 16.26 31.32 5.02
CA GLY A 448 16.15 32.73 4.63
C GLY A 448 15.08 33.55 5.35
N ARG A 449 14.03 32.90 5.83
CA ARG A 449 12.97 33.54 6.62
C ARG A 449 12.80 32.76 7.92
N PRO A 450 12.77 33.44 9.09
CA PRO A 450 12.39 32.78 10.32
C PRO A 450 10.99 32.18 10.11
N LYS A 451 10.79 30.91 10.50
CA LYS A 451 9.48 30.24 10.58
C LYS A 451 8.90 29.65 9.27
N GLU A 452 9.70 29.46 8.22
CA GLU A 452 9.29 28.69 7.03
C GLU A 452 9.94 27.30 7.00
N ASN A 453 9.20 26.30 6.51
CA ASN A 453 9.76 24.96 6.29
C ASN A 453 10.63 24.92 5.03
N VAL A 454 11.60 24.02 5.01
CA VAL A 454 12.54 23.83 3.90
C VAL A 454 12.52 22.37 3.46
N LEU A 455 12.41 22.12 2.15
CA LEU A 455 12.52 20.79 1.55
C LEU A 455 13.90 20.62 0.91
N ARG A 456 14.67 19.62 1.32
CA ARG A 456 15.98 19.28 0.74
C ARG A 456 16.15 17.77 0.58
N ASN A 457 15.92 17.28 -0.63
CA ASN A 457 16.30 15.90 -0.96
C ASN A 457 17.81 15.78 -1.16
N ILE A 458 18.39 14.66 -0.76
CA ILE A 458 19.82 14.39 -0.79
C ILE A 458 20.05 13.12 -1.62
N GLY A 459 20.52 13.30 -2.85
CA GLY A 459 20.98 12.19 -3.67
C GLY A 459 22.40 11.81 -3.28
N ILE A 460 22.64 10.55 -2.92
CA ILE A 460 23.98 9.99 -2.75
C ILE A 460 24.27 9.01 -3.88
N LYS A 461 25.52 8.97 -4.35
CA LYS A 461 25.90 8.08 -5.44
C LYS A 461 25.99 6.62 -4.93
N PRO A 462 25.69 5.64 -5.80
CA PRO A 462 26.09 4.26 -5.56
C PRO A 462 27.60 4.16 -5.40
N GLN A 463 28.04 3.19 -4.59
CA GLN A 463 29.43 2.73 -4.63
C GLN A 463 29.73 2.01 -5.94
#